data_AF-Q736P8-F1
#
_entry.id   AF-Q736P8-F1
#
_cell.length_a   1.000
_cell.length_b   1.000
_cell.length_c   1.000
_cell.angle_alpha   90.00
_cell.angle_beta   90.00
_cell.angle_gamma   90.00
#
_symmetry.space_group_name_H-M   'P 1'
#
loop_
_entity.id
_entity.type
_entity.pdbx_description
1 polymer ?
#
loop_
_entity_poly.entity_id
_entity_poly.type
_entity_poly.pdbx_seq_one_letter_code
_entity_poly.pdbx_strand_id
1 'polypeptide(L)' 'MKNILPALVLYIIVCVIAMIAPASQGYNHVGWKLFVGQAYAIPIFLITAIITFYINKKKSTNKQL' A
#
# COMPACT_ATOMS: atom_id res chain seq x y z
N MET A 1 -0.62 9.13 -14.28
CA MET A 1 0.08 8.46 -13.16
C MET A 1 -0.11 9.12 -11.79
N LYS A 2 -0.56 10.39 -11.68
CA LYS A 2 -0.71 11.09 -10.39
C LYS A 2 -1.67 10.42 -9.39
N ASN A 3 -2.60 9.58 -9.86
CA ASN A 3 -3.61 8.92 -9.01
C ASN A 3 -3.10 7.64 -8.35
N ILE A 4 -1.99 7.05 -8.81
CA ILE A 4 -1.44 5.81 -8.23
C ILE A 4 -0.28 6.08 -7.27
N LEU A 5 0.29 7.30 -7.34
CA LEU A 5 1.41 7.73 -6.50
C LEU A 5 1.12 7.58 -4.99
N PRO A 6 -0.06 7.97 -4.46
CA PRO A 6 -0.35 7.80 -3.04
C PRO A 6 -0.39 6.33 -2.61
N ALA A 7 -0.97 5.47 -3.46
CA ALA A 7 -1.04 4.02 -3.20
C ALA A 7 0.35 3.38 -3.21
N LEU A 8 1.20 3.77 -4.17
CA LEU A 8 2.56 3.26 -4.27
C LEU A 8 3.43 3.68 -3.07
N VAL A 9 3.31 4.92 -2.62
CA VAL A 9 4.02 5.41 -1.43
C VAL A 9 3.60 4.62 -0.19
N LEU A 10 2.30 4.41 0.03
CA LEU A 10 1.80 3.61 1.15
C LEU A 10 2.31 2.17 1.10
N TYR A 11 2.31 1.56 -0.09
CA TYR A 11 2.83 0.20 -0.28
C TYR A 11 4.30 0.09 0.16
N ILE A 12 5.17 1.00 -0.29
CA ILE A 12 6.59 0.98 0.08
C ILE A 12 6.76 1.16 1.60
N ILE A 13 5.98 2.05 2.23
CA ILE A 13 6.03 2.25 3.69
C ILE A 13 5.71 0.94 4.42
N VAL A 14 4.66 0.22 4.02
CA VAL A 14 4.28 -1.06 4.65
C VAL A 14 5.38 -2.11 4.47
N CYS A 15 5.99 -2.20 3.28
CA CYS A 15 7.11 -3.11 3.05
C CYS A 15 8.32 -2.79 3.95
N VAL A 16 8.66 -1.51 4.10
CA VAL A 16 9.77 -1.08 4.97
C VAL A 16 9.47 -1.43 6.43
N ILE A 17 8.24 -1.16 6.91
CA ILE A 17 7.82 -1.50 8.27
C ILE A 17 7.92 -3.02 8.51
N ALA A 18 7.46 -3.84 7.58
CA ALA A 18 7.54 -5.30 7.70
C ALA A 18 8.99 -5.82 7.80
N MET A 19 9.94 -5.16 7.15
CA MET A 19 11.36 -5.54 7.18
C MET A 19 12.02 -5.20 8.52
N ILE A 20 11.71 -4.03 9.08
CA ILE A 20 12.30 -3.57 10.36
C ILE A 20 11.58 -4.16 11.59
N ALA A 21 10.33 -4.61 11.43
CA ALA A 21 9.56 -5.17 12.53
C ALA A 21 10.26 -6.42 13.13
N PRO A 22 10.26 -6.54 14.46
CA PRO A 22 10.69 -7.76 15.12
C PRO A 22 9.72 -8.90 14.79
N ALA A 23 10.26 -10.09 14.54
CA ALA A 23 9.51 -11.31 14.34
C ALA A 23 9.89 -12.33 15.40
N SER A 24 8.97 -13.24 15.72
CA SER A 24 9.20 -14.33 16.67
C SER A 24 10.37 -15.23 16.24
N GLN A 25 10.96 -15.95 17.19
CA GLN A 25 12.04 -16.90 16.92
C GLN A 25 11.58 -17.94 15.87
N GLY A 26 12.45 -18.22 14.90
CA GLY A 26 12.14 -19.07 13.73
C GLY A 26 11.54 -18.31 12.54
N TYR A 27 10.93 -17.15 12.76
CA TYR A 27 10.27 -16.34 11.73
C TYR A 27 11.05 -15.07 11.35
N ASN A 28 12.13 -14.75 12.07
CA ASN A 28 13.00 -13.61 11.79
C ASN A 28 13.98 -13.90 10.65
N HIS A 29 13.47 -14.33 9.49
CA HIS A 29 14.25 -14.52 8.27
C HIS A 29 13.62 -13.74 7.12
N VAL A 30 14.43 -13.39 6.13
CA VAL A 30 14.06 -12.46 5.05
C VAL A 30 12.83 -12.95 4.28
N GLY A 31 12.75 -14.26 3.97
CA GLY A 31 11.62 -14.84 3.24
C GLY A 31 10.27 -14.64 3.94
N TRP A 32 10.20 -14.92 5.24
CA TRP A 32 8.98 -14.70 6.03
C TRP A 32 8.59 -13.22 6.11
N LYS A 33 9.57 -12.34 6.32
CA LYS A 33 9.33 -10.89 6.35
C LYS A 33 8.80 -10.36 5.03
N LEU A 34 9.33 -10.84 3.90
CA LEU A 34 8.83 -10.51 2.58
C LEU A 34 7.40 -11.02 2.37
N PHE A 35 7.12 -12.27 2.76
CA PHE A 35 5.78 -12.84 2.65
C PHE A 35 4.74 -12.05 3.45
N VAL A 36 5.01 -11.81 4.74
CA VAL A 36 4.12 -11.04 5.62
C VAL A 36 3.99 -9.60 5.12
N GLY A 37 5.09 -8.98 4.71
CA GLY A 37 5.08 -7.64 4.13
C GLY A 37 4.17 -7.53 2.92
N GLN A 38 4.24 -8.49 1.98
CA GLN A 38 3.36 -8.51 0.81
C GLN A 38 1.90 -8.79 1.17
N ALA A 39 1.65 -9.69 2.13
CA ALA A 39 0.30 -10.02 2.59
C ALA A 39 -0.48 -8.80 3.11
N TYR A 40 0.22 -7.82 3.70
CA TYR A 40 -0.39 -6.54 4.11
C TYR A 40 -0.27 -5.43 3.06
N ALA A 41 0.85 -5.35 2.34
CA ALA A 41 1.08 -4.27 1.39
C ALA A 41 0.16 -4.32 0.17
N ILE A 42 -0.13 -5.51 -0.38
CA ILE A 42 -1.02 -5.67 -1.54
C ILE A 42 -2.46 -5.20 -1.22
N PRO A 43 -3.11 -5.64 -0.12
CA PRO A 43 -4.43 -5.13 0.26
C PRO A 43 -4.46 -3.61 0.44
N ILE A 44 -3.48 -3.05 1.15
CA ILE A 44 -3.39 -1.61 1.41
C ILE A 44 -3.25 -0.83 0.10
N PHE A 45 -2.42 -1.32 -0.83
CA PHE A 45 -2.26 -0.73 -2.15
C PHE A 45 -3.57 -0.71 -2.93
N LEU A 46 -4.29 -1.84 -2.98
CA LEU A 46 -5.56 -1.94 -3.70
C LEU A 46 -6.62 -1.00 -3.13
N ILE A 47 -6.81 -1.00 -1.81
CA ILE A 47 -7.77 -0.12 -1.14
C ILE A 47 -7.43 1.34 -1.40
N THR A 48 -6.16 1.72 -1.23
CA THR A 48 -5.70 3.10 -1.44
C THR A 48 -5.87 3.53 -2.90
N ALA A 49 -5.58 2.65 -3.85
CA ALA A 49 -5.76 2.91 -5.27
C ALA A 49 -7.24 3.11 -5.62
N ILE A 50 -8.13 2.27 -5.09
CA ILE A 50 -9.58 2.39 -5.28
C ILE A 50 -10.09 3.72 -4.72
N ILE A 51 -9.77 4.04 -3.46
CA ILE A 51 -10.19 5.30 -2.82
C ILE A 51 -9.69 6.51 -3.62
N THR A 52 -8.40 6.52 -3.97
CA THR A 52 -7.80 7.61 -4.75
C THR A 52 -8.45 7.75 -6.12
N PHE A 53 -8.80 6.63 -6.77
CA PHE A 53 -9.52 6.63 -8.03
C PHE A 53 -10.91 7.28 -7.90
N TYR A 54 -11.71 6.87 -6.90
CA TYR A 54 -13.04 7.42 -6.68
C TYR A 54 -13.03 8.91 -6.31
N ILE A 55 -12.09 9.36 -5.46
CA ILE A 55 -11.96 10.78 -5.10
C ILE A 55 -11.61 11.62 -6.34
N ASN A 56 -10.67 11.16 -7.15
CA ASN A 56 -10.27 11.88 -8.37
C ASN A 56 -11.39 11.88 -9.42
N LYS A 57 -12.16 10.79 -9.54
CA LYS A 57 -13.35 10.74 -10.39
C LYS A 57 -14.38 11.79 -9.99
N LYS A 58 -14.71 11.87 -8.68
CA LYS A 58 -15.65 12.88 -8.15
C LYS A 58 -15.16 14.31 -8.41
N LYS A 59 -13.86 14.57 -8.22
CA LYS A 59 -13.25 15.89 -8.46
C LYS A 59 -13.31 16.30 -9.94
N SER A 60 -13.18 15.35 -10.86
CA SER A 60 -13.32 15.61 -12.30
C SER A 60 -14.77 15.98 -12.67
N THR A 61 -15.76 15.27 -12.13
CA THR A 61 -17.18 15.58 -12.38
C THR A 61 -17.59 16.94 -11.82
N ASN A 62 -17.09 17.32 -10.64
CA ASN A 62 -17.40 18.61 -10.02
C ASN A 62 -16.71 19.80 -10.69
N LYS A 63 -15.65 19.56 -11.48
CA LYS A 63 -14.95 20.62 -12.24
C LYS A 63 -15.63 20.98 -13.57
N GLN A 64 -16.60 20.18 -14.01
CA GLN A 64 -17.35 20.38 -15.26
C GLN A 64 -18.78 20.90 -15.05
N LEU A 65 -19.17 21.15 -13.81
CA LEU A 65 -20.43 21.77 -13.40
C LEU A 65 -20.15 23.22 -12.98
#